data_AF-A0A1H7TWA3-F1
#
_entry.id   AF-A0A1H7TWA3-F1
#
_cell.length_a   1.000
_cell.length_b   1.000
_cell.length_c   1.000
_cell.angle_alpha   90.00
_cell.angle_beta   90.00
_cell.angle_gamma   90.00
#
_symmetry.space_group_name_H-M   'P 1'
#
loop_
_entity.id
_entity.type
_entity.pdbx_description
1 polymer ?
#
loop_
_entity_poly.entity_id
_entity_poly.type
_entity_poly.pdbx_seq_one_letter_code
_entity_poly.pdbx_strand_id
1 'polypeptide(L)'
;MKTLAIIALFATANAGTAFFANATEKPATVYIVNTDVNETAKRMEAFKSQVAFHEHNVSILWQQYNLEVQRIQNRAGSHADLDRDEKFFIGLYQQDIDNGLRVAQSQKAIAEIKARYAKAHEQRAAEEAHRIAAVQTLLKKELKREAKALNKTKDAYAGLAEALPLFMEVERYVNESIERAAMLLADSNEVTIAAR
;
A
#
# COMPACT_ATOMS: atom_id res chain seq x y z
N MET A 1 0.48 19.32 8.73
CA MET A 1 -0.33 18.20 8.20
C MET A 1 -0.55 18.46 6.72
N LYS A 2 0.14 17.73 5.84
CA LYS A 2 -0.07 17.83 4.40
C LYS A 2 -1.04 16.72 4.00
N THR A 3 -2.19 17.14 3.52
CA THR A 3 -3.31 16.35 3.05
C THR A 3 -2.81 15.27 2.08
N LEU A 4 -3.17 14.01 2.35
CA LEU A 4 -3.04 12.94 1.37
C LEU A 4 -3.83 13.38 0.12
N ALA A 5 -3.12 13.75 -0.94
CA ALA A 5 -3.71 13.78 -2.27
C ALA A 5 -3.89 12.31 -2.69
N ILE A 6 -4.96 11.71 -2.17
CA ILE A 6 -5.54 10.51 -2.77
C ILE A 6 -5.96 10.97 -4.17
N ILE A 7 -5.16 10.62 -5.17
CA ILE A 7 -5.55 10.79 -6.56
C ILE A 7 -6.77 9.89 -6.71
N ALA A 8 -7.94 10.51 -6.61
CA ALA A 8 -9.21 9.99 -7.05
C ALA A 8 -9.11 9.80 -8.57
N LEU A 9 -8.48 8.70 -9.00
CA LEU A 9 -8.52 8.25 -10.39
C LEU A 9 -9.88 7.57 -10.62
N PHE A 10 -10.95 8.31 -10.38
CA PHE A 10 -12.27 8.01 -10.91
C PHE A 10 -12.32 8.58 -12.32
N ALA A 11 -11.66 7.89 -13.26
CA ALA A 11 -12.10 7.96 -14.65
C ALA A 11 -13.47 7.26 -14.69
N THR A 12 -14.52 8.06 -14.70
CA THR A 12 -15.88 7.67 -15.03
C THR A 12 -15.88 6.95 -16.39
N ALA A 13 -15.94 5.64 -16.39
CA ALA A 13 -16.41 4.84 -17.52
C ALA A 13 -17.84 4.36 -17.27
N ASN A 14 -18.71 5.28 -16.84
CA ASN A 14 -20.17 5.11 -16.84
C ASN A 14 -20.77 6.25 -17.69
N ALA A 15 -20.43 6.27 -18.97
CA ALA A 15 -21.10 7.11 -19.97
C ALA A 15 -21.08 6.35 -21.30
N GLY A 16 -22.03 5.42 -21.47
CA GLY A 16 -22.10 4.62 -22.69
C GLY A 16 -23.31 3.74 -22.89
N THR A 17 -24.41 3.87 -22.13
CA THR A 17 -25.66 3.11 -22.40
C THR A 17 -26.93 3.87 -22.00
N ALA A 18 -26.97 5.19 -22.21
CA ALA A 18 -28.16 6.02 -21.93
C ALA A 18 -28.55 6.90 -23.13
N PHE A 19 -28.43 6.37 -24.34
CA PHE A 19 -29.19 6.86 -25.48
C PHE A 19 -29.73 5.63 -26.19
N PHE A 20 -31.06 5.52 -26.24
CA PHE A 20 -31.91 4.83 -27.22
C PHE A 20 -33.20 4.39 -26.51
N ALA A 21 -33.99 5.38 -26.09
CA ALA A 21 -35.42 5.22 -25.85
C ALA A 21 -36.19 5.91 -26.99
N ASN A 22 -36.76 5.07 -27.85
CA ASN A 22 -37.91 5.24 -28.77
C ASN A 22 -37.83 6.14 -30.01
N ALA A 23 -37.98 5.51 -31.19
CA ALA A 23 -38.93 5.94 -32.23
C ALA A 23 -39.31 4.77 -33.19
N THR A 24 -40.59 4.40 -33.15
CA THR A 24 -41.51 3.94 -34.23
C THR A 24 -41.01 3.29 -35.56
N GLU A 25 -41.62 2.13 -35.83
CA GLU A 25 -42.09 1.53 -37.11
C GLU A 25 -41.11 0.94 -38.17
N LYS A 26 -41.55 -0.23 -38.71
CA LYS A 26 -40.91 -1.25 -39.59
C LYS A 26 -40.83 -0.85 -41.09
N PRO A 27 -40.32 -1.67 -42.07
CA PRO A 27 -39.74 -3.03 -42.02
C PRO A 27 -38.44 -3.28 -42.84
N ALA A 28 -37.89 -4.49 -42.64
CA ALA A 28 -37.10 -5.32 -43.58
C ALA A 28 -35.64 -4.92 -43.92
N THR A 29 -34.71 -5.66 -43.32
CA THR A 29 -33.95 -6.73 -44.02
C THR A 29 -33.14 -7.51 -42.97
N VAL A 30 -33.38 -8.82 -42.91
CA VAL A 30 -32.68 -9.74 -42.03
C VAL A 30 -31.30 -10.00 -42.63
N TYR A 31 -30.28 -9.33 -42.09
CA TYR A 31 -28.91 -9.85 -42.02
C TYR A 31 -28.65 -10.22 -40.56
N ILE A 32 -29.20 -11.35 -40.13
CA ILE A 32 -28.86 -11.97 -38.85
C ILE A 32 -27.80 -13.01 -39.18
N VAL A 33 -26.54 -12.71 -38.89
CA VAL A 33 -25.44 -13.59 -38.45
C VAL A 33 -24.18 -12.70 -38.45
N ASN A 34 -23.77 -12.17 -37.28
CA ASN A 34 -22.40 -11.73 -36.91
C ASN A 34 -22.36 -10.61 -35.85
N THR A 35 -23.47 -9.95 -35.53
CA THR A 35 -23.52 -8.89 -34.51
C THR A 35 -23.30 -9.43 -33.09
N ASP A 36 -23.90 -10.58 -32.77
CA ASP A 36 -23.86 -11.20 -31.44
C ASP A 36 -22.44 -11.69 -31.03
N VAL A 37 -21.70 -12.23 -31.99
CA VAL A 37 -20.31 -12.69 -31.79
C VAL A 37 -19.38 -11.50 -31.51
N ASN A 38 -19.61 -10.38 -32.20
CA ASN A 38 -18.83 -9.14 -32.02
C ASN A 38 -19.12 -8.47 -30.66
N GLU A 39 -20.37 -8.46 -30.20
CA GLU A 39 -20.72 -7.93 -28.88
C GLU A 39 -20.18 -8.79 -27.74
N THR A 40 -20.26 -10.12 -27.86
CA THR A 40 -19.68 -11.04 -26.87
C THR A 40 -18.16 -10.89 -26.77
N ALA A 41 -17.46 -10.78 -27.90
CA ALA A 41 -16.02 -10.54 -27.93
C ALA A 41 -15.64 -9.18 -27.30
N LYS A 42 -16.40 -8.11 -27.58
CA LYS A 42 -16.19 -6.79 -26.94
C LYS A 42 -16.42 -6.83 -25.44
N ARG A 43 -17.47 -7.53 -24.98
CA ARG A 43 -17.75 -7.69 -23.54
C ARG A 43 -16.66 -8.50 -22.85
N MET A 44 -16.12 -9.53 -23.52
CA MET A 44 -14.98 -10.30 -23.02
C MET A 44 -13.72 -9.44 -22.88
N GLU A 45 -13.41 -8.61 -23.88
CA GLU A 45 -12.24 -7.74 -23.82
C GLU A 45 -12.38 -6.67 -22.73
N ALA A 46 -13.57 -6.08 -22.60
CA ALA A 46 -13.87 -5.15 -21.51
C ALA A 46 -13.70 -5.81 -20.13
N PHE A 47 -14.15 -7.05 -19.98
CA PHE A 47 -13.97 -7.82 -18.75
C PHE A 47 -12.49 -8.04 -18.43
N LYS A 48 -11.70 -8.54 -19.39
CA LYS A 48 -10.25 -8.75 -19.22
C LYS A 48 -9.54 -7.47 -18.81
N SER A 49 -9.87 -6.35 -19.45
CA SER A 49 -9.34 -5.03 -19.13
C SER A 49 -9.67 -4.62 -17.69
N GLN A 50 -10.92 -4.81 -17.25
CA GLN A 50 -11.32 -4.50 -15.87
C GLN A 50 -10.63 -5.41 -14.84
N VAL A 51 -10.49 -6.71 -15.12
CA VAL A 51 -9.76 -7.64 -14.25
C VAL A 51 -8.28 -7.24 -14.12
N ALA A 52 -7.62 -6.92 -15.24
CA ALA A 52 -6.23 -6.43 -15.23
C ALA A 52 -6.09 -5.09 -14.49
N PHE A 53 -7.10 -4.21 -14.58
CA PHE A 53 -7.11 -2.96 -13.82
C PHE A 53 -7.14 -3.21 -12.30
N HIS A 54 -7.93 -4.18 -11.84
CA HIS A 54 -7.96 -4.56 -10.42
C HIS A 54 -6.61 -5.12 -9.94
N GLU A 55 -5.98 -5.99 -10.73
CA GLU A 55 -4.64 -6.49 -10.43
C GLU A 55 -3.61 -5.35 -10.31
N HIS A 56 -3.62 -4.42 -11.27
CA HIS A 56 -2.77 -3.25 -11.26
C HIS A 56 -2.98 -2.39 -10.01
N ASN A 57 -4.24 -2.14 -9.61
CA ASN A 57 -4.55 -1.37 -8.41
C ASN A 57 -3.97 -2.02 -7.14
N VAL A 58 -4.06 -3.34 -6.99
CA VAL A 58 -3.45 -4.05 -5.86
C VAL A 58 -1.93 -3.86 -5.85
N SER A 59 -1.27 -3.94 -7.00
CA SER A 59 0.17 -3.67 -7.11
C SER A 59 0.52 -2.23 -6.68
N ILE A 60 -0.24 -1.24 -7.15
CA ILE A 60 -0.04 0.16 -6.78
C ILE A 60 -0.22 0.38 -5.27
N LEU A 61 -1.22 -0.23 -4.64
CA LEU A 61 -1.44 -0.15 -3.20
C LEU A 61 -0.21 -0.66 -2.41
N TRP A 62 0.38 -1.78 -2.83
CA TRP A 62 1.61 -2.30 -2.23
C TRP A 62 2.82 -1.39 -2.44
N GLN A 63 2.99 -0.83 -3.64
CA GLN A 63 4.07 0.12 -3.92
C GLN A 63 3.95 1.38 -3.04
N GLN A 64 2.75 1.93 -2.90
CA GLN A 64 2.50 3.08 -2.04
C GLN A 64 2.79 2.76 -0.57
N TYR A 65 2.34 1.60 -0.09
CA TYR A 65 2.67 1.11 1.26
C TYR A 65 4.19 1.07 1.49
N ASN A 66 4.94 0.45 0.58
CA ASN A 66 6.40 0.32 0.71
C ASN A 66 7.10 1.68 0.73
N LEU A 67 6.69 2.61 -0.14
CA LEU A 67 7.24 3.97 -0.18
C LEU A 67 6.97 4.73 1.13
N GLU A 68 5.78 4.60 1.70
CA GLU A 68 5.46 5.26 2.98
C GLU A 68 6.23 4.66 4.15
N VAL A 69 6.39 3.34 4.22
CA VAL A 69 7.24 2.69 5.24
C VAL A 69 8.68 3.20 5.14
N GLN A 70 9.25 3.27 3.93
CA GLN A 70 10.59 3.81 3.72
C GLN A 70 10.68 5.29 4.14
N ARG A 71 9.66 6.10 3.86
CA ARG A 71 9.62 7.51 4.30
C ARG A 71 9.56 7.64 5.82
N ILE A 72 8.84 6.76 6.50
CA ILE A 72 8.78 6.75 7.98
C ILE A 72 10.15 6.44 8.56
N GLN A 73 10.81 5.39 8.06
CA GLN A 73 12.12 4.93 8.54
C GLN A 73 13.24 5.93 8.25
N ASN A 74 13.23 6.54 7.05
CA ASN A 74 14.30 7.44 6.59
C ASN A 74 14.04 8.93 6.88
N ARG A 75 13.02 9.27 7.66
CA ARG A 75 12.77 10.67 8.05
C ARG A 75 13.84 11.15 9.02
N ALA A 76 14.24 12.41 8.88
CA ALA A 76 15.15 13.12 9.80
C ALA A 76 14.94 12.75 11.28
N GLY A 77 16.06 12.51 11.97
CA GLY A 77 16.06 11.86 13.27
C GLY A 77 15.78 10.36 13.16
N SER A 78 16.16 9.75 12.03
CA SER A 78 16.08 8.31 11.80
C SER A 78 17.07 7.57 12.70
N HIS A 79 16.92 6.25 12.81
CA HIS A 79 17.92 5.41 13.47
C HIS A 79 19.34 5.65 12.90
N ALA A 80 19.46 5.78 11.58
CA ALA A 80 20.76 6.06 10.95
C ALA A 80 21.32 7.46 11.28
N ASP A 81 20.46 8.46 11.49
CA ASP A 81 20.91 9.79 11.95
C ASP A 81 21.37 9.73 13.41
N LEU A 82 20.60 9.04 14.26
CA LEU A 82 20.96 8.82 15.65
C LEU A 82 22.30 8.09 15.80
N ASP A 83 22.52 7.01 15.04
CA ASP A 83 23.78 6.25 15.03
C ASP A 83 24.97 7.12 14.60
N ARG A 84 24.74 8.00 13.62
CA ARG A 84 25.77 8.90 13.09
C ARG A 84 26.16 9.95 14.12
N ASP A 85 25.16 10.56 14.74
CA ASP A 85 25.37 11.61 15.73
C ASP A 85 26.00 11.02 17.00
N GLU A 86 25.54 9.84 17.46
CA GLU A 86 26.16 9.12 18.58
C GLU A 86 27.66 8.89 18.33
N LYS A 87 28.01 8.31 17.17
CA LYS A 87 29.41 8.07 16.79
C LYS A 87 30.23 9.35 16.75
N PHE A 88 29.66 10.43 16.20
CA PHE A 88 30.32 11.73 16.15
C PHE A 88 30.64 12.25 17.55
N PHE A 89 29.64 12.31 18.44
CA PHE A 89 29.84 12.84 19.80
C PHE A 89 30.77 11.97 20.64
N ILE A 90 30.64 10.64 20.57
CA ILE A 90 31.57 9.72 21.25
C ILE A 90 33.00 9.94 20.75
N GLY A 91 33.19 10.12 19.44
CA GLY A 91 34.50 10.35 18.83
C GLY A 91 35.21 11.58 19.39
N LEU A 92 34.49 12.68 19.64
CA LEU A 92 35.06 13.90 20.25
C LEU A 92 35.65 13.63 21.65
N TYR A 93 34.93 12.90 22.49
CA TYR A 93 35.38 12.57 23.84
C TYR A 93 36.43 11.45 23.86
N GLN A 94 36.39 10.54 22.87
CA GLN A 94 37.42 9.53 22.72
C GLN A 94 38.76 10.16 22.37
N GLN A 95 38.77 11.19 21.51
CA GLN A 95 39.99 11.94 21.19
C GLN A 95 40.60 12.61 22.43
N ASP A 96 39.79 13.15 23.34
CA ASP A 96 40.27 13.68 24.62
C ASP A 96 40.96 12.59 25.46
N ILE A 97 40.34 11.40 25.54
CA ILE A 97 40.91 10.24 26.25
C ILE A 97 42.24 9.81 25.63
N ASP A 98 42.29 9.71 24.31
CA ASP A 98 43.48 9.28 23.57
C ASP A 98 44.65 10.26 23.75
N ASN A 99 44.35 11.55 23.92
CA ASN A 99 45.33 12.59 24.24
C ASN A 99 45.67 12.68 25.75
N GLY A 100 45.08 11.83 26.60
CA GLY A 100 45.28 11.85 28.05
C GLY A 100 44.61 13.03 28.75
N LEU A 101 43.67 13.72 28.11
CA LEU A 101 42.98 14.90 28.61
C LEU A 101 41.65 14.53 29.25
N ARG A 102 41.40 15.03 30.47
CA ARG A 102 40.08 14.97 31.14
C ARG A 102 39.43 13.58 31.11
N VAL A 103 40.25 12.52 31.22
CA VAL A 103 39.86 11.13 30.92
C VAL A 103 38.58 10.72 31.67
N ALA A 104 38.52 10.98 32.98
CA ALA A 104 37.36 10.61 33.79
C ALA A 104 36.08 11.36 33.39
N GLN A 105 36.19 12.66 33.08
CA GLN A 105 35.05 13.45 32.60
C GLN A 105 34.57 12.97 31.23
N SER A 106 35.50 12.68 30.32
CA SER A 106 35.19 12.18 28.97
C SER A 106 34.55 10.80 28.99
N GLN A 107 35.04 9.88 29.83
CA GLN A 107 34.41 8.57 30.02
C GLN A 107 32.96 8.70 30.54
N LYS A 108 32.74 9.59 31.51
CA LYS A 108 31.40 9.87 32.03
C LYS A 108 30.49 10.44 30.93
N ALA A 109 30.99 11.41 30.15
CA ALA A 109 30.24 11.99 29.04
C ALA A 109 29.86 10.95 27.98
N ILE A 110 30.78 10.05 27.61
CA ILE A 110 30.50 8.94 26.68
C ILE A 110 29.39 8.03 27.22
N ALA A 111 29.43 7.67 28.51
CA ALA A 111 28.39 6.84 29.11
C ALA A 111 27.01 7.52 29.09
N GLU A 112 26.96 8.82 29.40
CA GLU A 112 25.73 9.63 29.34
C GLU A 112 25.19 9.76 27.90
N ILE A 113 26.07 9.95 26.91
CA ILE A 113 25.71 9.98 25.49
C ILE A 113 25.08 8.64 25.08
N LYS A 114 25.74 7.51 25.35
CA LYS A 114 25.20 6.18 25.02
C LYS A 114 23.82 5.95 25.63
N ALA A 115 23.64 6.28 26.91
CA ALA A 115 22.35 6.15 27.58
C ALA A 115 21.26 7.02 26.92
N ARG A 116 21.60 8.24 26.51
CA ARG A 116 20.67 9.14 25.83
C ARG A 116 20.28 8.62 24.45
N TYR A 117 21.23 8.14 23.65
CA TYR A 117 20.95 7.64 22.30
C TYR A 117 20.20 6.30 22.33
N ALA A 118 20.49 5.41 23.28
CA ALA A 118 19.69 4.21 23.50
C ALA A 118 18.21 4.54 23.73
N LYS A 119 17.92 5.50 24.62
CA LYS A 119 16.54 5.98 24.85
C LYS A 119 15.93 6.63 23.61
N ALA A 120 16.71 7.39 22.84
CA ALA A 120 16.24 7.99 21.60
C ALA A 120 15.86 6.94 20.54
N HIS A 121 16.62 5.84 20.43
CA HIS A 121 16.29 4.72 19.56
C HIS A 121 15.00 4.01 19.98
N GLU A 122 14.80 3.77 21.27
CA GLU A 122 13.56 3.17 21.78
C GLU A 122 12.35 4.05 21.46
N GLN A 123 12.44 5.35 21.72
CA GLN A 123 11.39 6.32 21.38
C GLN A 123 11.11 6.34 19.88
N ARG A 124 12.17 6.34 19.06
CA ARG A 124 12.02 6.33 17.61
C ARG A 124 11.37 5.05 17.11
N ALA A 125 11.79 3.88 17.61
CA ALA A 125 11.21 2.59 17.26
C ALA A 125 9.71 2.55 17.58
N ALA A 126 9.30 3.06 18.75
CA ALA A 126 7.89 3.13 19.13
C ALA A 126 7.09 4.06 18.20
N GLU A 127 7.63 5.23 17.85
CA GLU A 127 6.99 6.16 16.92
C GLU A 127 6.86 5.58 15.50
N GLU A 128 7.91 4.92 15.01
CA GLU A 128 7.92 4.27 13.70
C GLU A 128 6.90 3.13 13.65
N ALA A 129 6.89 2.25 14.66
CA ALA A 129 5.95 1.16 14.77
C ALA A 129 4.49 1.66 14.74
N HIS A 130 4.18 2.70 15.52
CA HIS A 130 2.84 3.30 15.52
C HIS A 130 2.44 3.85 14.15
N ARG A 131 3.34 4.57 13.47
CA ARG A 131 3.06 5.11 12.13
C ARG A 131 2.90 4.01 11.09
N ILE A 132 3.77 2.99 11.11
CA ILE A 132 3.69 1.85 10.20
C ILE A 132 2.38 1.10 10.39
N ALA A 133 1.94 0.85 11.63
CA ALA A 133 0.65 0.22 11.93
C ALA A 133 -0.55 1.00 11.35
N ALA A 134 -0.50 2.33 11.40
CA ALA A 134 -1.52 3.18 10.77
C ALA A 134 -1.56 3.00 9.24
N VAL A 135 -0.40 2.95 8.58
CA VAL A 135 -0.32 2.72 7.12
C VAL A 135 -0.77 1.30 6.76
N GLN A 136 -0.39 0.28 7.54
CA GLN A 136 -0.86 -1.11 7.36
C GLN A 136 -2.40 -1.21 7.46
N THR A 137 -3.00 -0.47 8.40
CA THR A 137 -4.46 -0.40 8.56
C THR A 137 -5.13 0.20 7.32
N LEU A 138 -4.56 1.28 6.77
CA LEU A 138 -5.04 1.90 5.54
C LEU A 138 -4.92 0.94 4.35
N LEU A 139 -3.77 0.29 4.17
CA LEU A 139 -3.55 -0.70 3.12
C LEU A 139 -4.63 -1.80 3.16
N LYS A 140 -4.84 -2.43 4.32
CA LYS A 140 -5.86 -3.48 4.48
C LYS A 140 -7.26 -2.98 4.14
N LYS A 141 -7.59 -1.75 4.53
CA LYS A 141 -8.89 -1.14 4.23
C LYS A 141 -9.09 -0.93 2.73
N GLU A 142 -8.09 -0.41 2.02
CA GLU A 142 -8.19 -0.19 0.57
C GLU A 142 -8.18 -1.51 -0.21
N LEU A 143 -7.38 -2.51 0.18
CA LEU A 143 -7.43 -3.85 -0.40
C LEU A 143 -8.83 -4.50 -0.26
N LYS A 144 -9.49 -4.33 0.90
CA LYS A 144 -10.88 -4.78 1.09
C LYS A 144 -11.88 -4.02 0.22
N ARG A 145 -11.62 -2.76 -0.11
CA ARG A 145 -12.46 -2.01 -1.06
C ARG A 145 -12.25 -2.51 -2.48
N GLU A 146 -11.01 -2.80 -2.86
CA GLU A 146 -10.68 -3.36 -4.16
C GLU A 146 -11.33 -4.74 -4.35
N ALA A 147 -11.29 -5.61 -3.34
CA ALA A 147 -12.00 -6.90 -3.37
C ALA A 147 -13.51 -6.74 -3.61
N LYS A 148 -14.14 -5.75 -2.97
CA LYS A 148 -15.55 -5.44 -3.21
C LYS A 148 -15.80 -4.91 -4.63
N ALA A 149 -14.88 -4.13 -5.19
CA ALA A 149 -14.99 -3.64 -6.56
C ALA A 149 -14.83 -4.78 -7.56
N LEU A 150 -13.86 -5.68 -7.35
CA LEU A 150 -13.66 -6.88 -8.16
C LEU A 150 -14.89 -7.78 -8.15
N ASN A 151 -15.54 -7.99 -7.00
CA ASN A 151 -16.78 -8.76 -6.93
C ASN A 151 -17.92 -8.12 -7.74
N LYS A 152 -18.03 -6.79 -7.76
CA LYS A 152 -19.02 -6.12 -8.62
C LYS A 152 -18.72 -6.34 -10.10
N THR A 153 -17.45 -6.37 -10.49
CA THR A 153 -17.02 -6.73 -11.84
C THR A 153 -17.41 -8.18 -12.16
N LYS A 154 -17.24 -9.12 -11.22
CA LYS A 154 -17.73 -10.51 -11.36
C LYS A 154 -19.22 -10.56 -11.69
N ASP A 155 -20.03 -9.86 -10.89
CA ASP A 155 -21.49 -9.87 -11.00
C ASP A 155 -21.95 -9.23 -12.32
N ALA A 156 -21.32 -8.14 -12.75
CA ALA A 156 -21.64 -7.46 -14.02
C ALA A 156 -21.38 -8.33 -15.26
N TYR A 157 -20.47 -9.30 -15.16
CA TYR A 157 -20.04 -10.15 -16.27
C TYR A 157 -20.31 -11.65 -16.04
N ALA A 158 -21.18 -12.00 -15.09
CA ALA A 158 -21.46 -13.39 -14.66
C ALA A 158 -21.89 -14.35 -15.80
N GLY A 159 -22.36 -13.82 -16.94
CA GLY A 159 -22.71 -14.60 -18.13
C GLY A 159 -21.52 -15.03 -19.01
N LEU A 160 -20.28 -14.64 -18.70
CA LEU A 160 -19.08 -14.94 -19.48
C LEU A 160 -18.27 -16.07 -18.83
N ALA A 161 -18.72 -17.33 -19.00
CA ALA A 161 -18.10 -18.50 -18.37
C ALA A 161 -16.62 -18.71 -18.74
N GLU A 162 -16.23 -18.37 -19.97
CA GLU A 162 -14.83 -18.49 -20.44
C GLU A 162 -13.86 -17.52 -19.74
N ALA A 163 -14.38 -16.48 -19.10
CA ALA A 163 -13.57 -15.46 -18.43
C ALA A 163 -13.27 -15.80 -16.95
N LEU A 164 -13.93 -16.83 -16.43
CA LEU A 164 -13.89 -17.22 -15.02
C LEU A 164 -12.47 -17.60 -14.51
N PRO A 165 -11.60 -18.28 -15.28
CA PRO A 165 -10.26 -18.64 -14.80
C PRO A 165 -9.37 -17.42 -14.51
N LEU A 166 -9.34 -16.43 -15.42
CA LEU A 166 -8.56 -15.20 -15.24
C LEU A 166 -9.02 -14.42 -13.99
N PHE A 167 -10.33 -14.38 -13.79
CA PHE A 167 -10.91 -13.75 -12.61
C PHE A 167 -10.48 -14.43 -11.31
N MET A 168 -10.50 -15.77 -11.28
CA MET A 168 -10.13 -16.53 -10.09
C MET A 168 -8.68 -16.28 -9.67
N GLU A 169 -7.75 -16.08 -10.61
CA GLU A 169 -6.36 -15.74 -10.30
C GLU A 169 -6.24 -14.39 -9.61
N VAL A 170 -6.92 -13.36 -10.13
CA VAL A 170 -6.92 -12.01 -9.52
C VAL A 170 -7.68 -12.01 -8.20
N GLU A 171 -8.82 -12.71 -8.10
CA GLU A 171 -9.58 -12.87 -6.85
C GLU A 171 -8.70 -13.51 -5.76
N ARG A 172 -7.96 -14.57 -6.10
CA ARG A 172 -6.99 -15.20 -5.19
C ARG A 172 -5.91 -14.20 -4.78
N TYR A 173 -5.28 -13.51 -5.73
CA TYR A 173 -4.21 -12.55 -5.43
C TYR A 173 -4.65 -11.40 -4.51
N VAL A 174 -5.87 -10.89 -4.71
CA VAL A 174 -6.46 -9.86 -3.85
C VAL A 174 -6.69 -10.39 -2.43
N ASN A 175 -7.21 -11.61 -2.30
CA ASN A 175 -7.46 -12.23 -1.00
C ASN A 175 -6.14 -12.51 -0.25
N GLU A 176 -5.15 -13.08 -0.93
CA GLU A 176 -3.80 -13.29 -0.38
C GLU A 176 -3.17 -11.95 0.06
N SER A 177 -3.37 -10.87 -0.70
CA SER A 177 -2.92 -9.53 -0.32
C SER A 177 -3.58 -9.02 0.96
N ILE A 178 -4.90 -9.26 1.13
CA ILE A 178 -5.63 -8.89 2.35
C ILE A 178 -5.11 -9.69 3.57
N GLU A 179 -4.85 -10.98 3.39
CA GLU A 179 -4.29 -11.84 4.44
C GLU A 179 -2.89 -11.39 4.83
N ARG A 180 -2.02 -11.13 3.85
CA ARG A 180 -0.68 -10.58 4.09
C ARG A 180 -0.75 -9.25 4.86
N ALA A 181 -1.66 -8.35 4.47
CA ALA A 181 -1.85 -7.09 5.19
C ALA A 181 -2.41 -7.30 6.62
N ALA A 182 -3.16 -8.38 6.86
CA ALA A 182 -3.61 -8.76 8.20
C ALA A 182 -2.48 -9.31 9.07
N MET A 183 -1.59 -10.13 8.51
CA MET A 183 -0.40 -10.64 9.20
C MET A 183 0.53 -9.50 9.64
N LEU A 184 0.79 -8.53 8.75
CA LEU A 184 1.57 -7.33 9.07
C LEU A 184 1.05 -6.57 10.30
N LEU A 185 -0.28 -6.54 10.48
CA LEU A 185 -0.93 -5.90 11.64
C LEU A 185 -0.87 -6.75 12.91
N ALA A 186 -0.87 -8.08 12.78
CA ALA A 186 -0.70 -8.97 13.91
C ALA A 186 0.71 -8.80 14.51
N ASP A 187 1.73 -8.79 13.63
CA ASP A 187 3.13 -8.59 14.02
C ASP A 187 3.37 -7.21 14.64
N SER A 188 2.73 -6.15 14.12
CA SER A 188 2.91 -4.80 14.66
C SER A 188 2.27 -4.61 16.04
N ASN A 189 1.22 -5.37 16.37
CA ASN A 189 0.61 -5.35 17.70
C ASN A 189 1.53 -5.99 18.75
N GLU A 190 2.28 -7.05 18.41
CA GLU A 190 3.28 -7.64 19.33
C GLU A 190 4.40 -6.65 19.66
N VAL A 191 4.90 -5.92 18.65
CA VAL A 191 5.92 -4.88 18.83
C VAL A 191 5.39 -3.69 19.65
N THR A 192 4.12 -3.30 19.44
CA THR A 192 3.52 -2.17 20.17
C THR A 192 3.21 -2.50 21.63
N ILE A 193 2.92 -3.76 21.96
CA ILE A 193 2.71 -4.21 23.36
C ILE A 193 4.06 -4.33 24.09
N ALA A 194 5.11 -4.81 23.42
CA ALA A 194 6.44 -4.91 24.00
C ALA A 194 7.12 -3.56 24.27
N ALA A 195 6.68 -2.49 23.59
CA ALA A 195 7.22 -1.13 23.74
C ALA A 195 6.44 -0.23 24.72
N ARG A 196 5.44 -0.77 25.45
CA ARG A 196 4.68 -0.07 26.51
C ARG A 196 5.20 -0.45 27.89
#